data_AF-A0A5P9NZH5-F1
#
_entry.id   AF-A0A5P9NZH5-F1
#
_cell.length_a   1.000
_cell.length_b   1.000
_cell.length_c   1.000
_cell.angle_alpha   90.00
_cell.angle_beta   90.00
_cell.angle_gamma   90.00
#
_symmetry.space_group_name_H-M   'P 1'
#
loop_
_entity.id
_entity.type
_entity.pdbx_description
1 polymer ?
#
loop_
_entity_poly.entity_id
_entity_poly.type
_entity_poly.pdbx_seq_one_letter_code
_entity_poly.pdbx_strand_id
1 'polypeptide(L)'
;MVDRNPRDEMGLLRYLKFKLGSWVQVSTLPEWVHKANAGYYEGYIEKYGQRPYNVEKIYTGNSLKYKIFYKTVGAPGRIEEEYYTKIK
;
A
#
# COMPACT_ATOMS: atom_id res chain seq x y z
N MET A 1 8.47 15.16 16.31
CA MET A 1 8.32 14.46 15.02
C MET A 1 9.26 13.27 15.07
N VAL A 2 8.75 12.05 15.10
CA VAL A 2 9.62 10.86 15.11
C VAL A 2 10.08 10.63 13.69
N ASP A 3 11.35 10.90 13.41
CA ASP A 3 12.04 10.49 12.19
C ASP A 3 11.98 8.96 12.12
N ARG A 4 10.95 8.46 11.44
CA ARG A 4 10.75 7.04 11.21
C ARG A 4 11.87 6.59 10.28
N ASN A 5 12.92 6.01 10.85
CA ASN A 5 14.11 5.61 10.12
C ASN A 5 13.81 4.29 9.37
N PRO A 6 13.62 4.30 8.03
CA PRO A 6 13.18 3.12 7.29
C PRO A 6 14.22 1.98 7.27
N ARG A 7 15.43 2.20 7.79
CA ARG A 7 16.48 1.19 7.97
C ARG A 7 16.16 0.14 9.03
N ASP A 8 15.48 0.52 10.11
CA ASP A 8 15.22 -0.42 11.22
C ASP A 8 14.03 -1.35 10.93
N GLU A 9 13.11 -0.96 10.04
CA GLU A 9 11.97 -1.80 9.62
C GLU A 9 12.24 -2.63 8.35
N MET A 10 13.26 -2.28 7.55
CA MET A 10 13.56 -2.93 6.29
C MET A 10 14.95 -3.55 6.30
N GLY A 11 15.02 -4.87 6.17
CA GLY A 11 16.30 -5.56 5.92
C GLY A 11 17.10 -4.90 4.79
N LEU A 12 18.43 -4.94 4.90
CA LEU A 12 19.38 -4.14 4.11
C LEU A 12 19.13 -4.18 2.57
N LEU A 13 18.73 -5.35 2.05
CA LEU A 13 18.37 -5.55 0.64
C LEU A 13 17.09 -4.82 0.23
N ARG A 14 16.08 -4.78 1.10
CA ARG A 14 14.83 -4.03 0.85
C ARG A 14 15.08 -2.53 0.85
N TYR A 15 15.92 -2.04 1.76
CA TYR A 15 16.32 -0.64 1.79
C TYR A 15 17.10 -0.21 0.52
N LEU A 16 18.00 -1.05 0.02
CA LEU A 16 18.69 -0.82 -1.25
C LEU A 16 17.72 -0.75 -2.43
N LYS A 17 16.77 -1.69 -2.53
CA LYS A 17 15.73 -1.66 -3.58
C LYS A 17 14.86 -0.40 -3.50
N PHE A 18 14.51 0.03 -2.29
CA PHE A 18 13.76 1.26 -2.08
C PHE A 18 14.54 2.50 -2.56
N LYS A 19 15.84 2.59 -2.22
CA LYS A 19 16.76 3.63 -2.70
C LYS A 19 16.90 3.67 -4.22
N LEU A 20 16.80 2.51 -4.87
CA LEU A 20 16.81 2.38 -6.34
C LEU A 20 15.47 2.74 -6.99
N GLY A 21 14.49 3.26 -6.24
CA GLY A 21 13.17 3.66 -6.76
C GLY A 21 12.22 2.48 -7.03
N SER A 22 12.57 1.27 -6.58
CA SER A 22 11.70 0.10 -6.72
C SER A 22 10.59 0.11 -5.65
N TRP A 23 9.47 -0.54 -5.97
CA TRP A 23 8.45 -0.83 -4.98
C TRP A 23 8.96 -1.83 -3.96
N VAL A 24 8.79 -1.51 -2.69
CA VAL A 24 9.19 -2.36 -1.57
C VAL A 24 7.99 -2.60 -0.69
N GLN A 25 7.76 -3.87 -0.35
CA GLN A 25 6.67 -4.27 0.53
C GLN A 25 6.95 -3.81 1.97
N VAL A 26 5.94 -3.18 2.57
CA VAL A 26 5.95 -2.68 3.95
C VAL A 26 4.84 -3.34 4.75
N SER A 27 5.00 -3.37 6.07
CA SER A 27 3.99 -3.87 7.00
C SER A 27 2.88 -2.87 7.27
N THR A 28 3.14 -1.57 7.14
CA THR A 28 2.17 -0.51 7.43
C THR A 28 2.38 0.71 6.56
N LEU A 29 1.31 1.48 6.34
CA LEU A 29 1.32 2.74 5.61
C LEU A 29 1.03 3.92 6.56
N PRO A 30 1.26 5.17 6.12
CA PRO A 30 0.83 6.33 6.89
C PRO A 30 -0.69 6.36 7.04
N GLU A 31 -1.18 6.89 8.17
CA GLU A 31 -2.60 6.93 8.51
C GLU A 31 -3.46 7.63 7.45
N TRP A 32 -2.95 8.70 6.83
CA TRP A 32 -3.68 9.42 5.77
C TRP A 32 -3.93 8.53 4.54
N VAL A 33 -3.03 7.59 4.25
CA VAL A 33 -3.20 6.61 3.16
C VAL A 33 -4.30 5.63 3.53
N HIS A 34 -4.34 5.15 4.78
CA HIS A 34 -5.41 4.28 5.26
C HIS A 34 -6.78 4.97 5.19
N LYS A 35 -6.87 6.23 5.61
CA LYS A 35 -8.12 7.03 5.51
C LYS A 35 -8.57 7.21 4.07
N ALA A 36 -7.66 7.56 3.16
CA ALA A 36 -7.97 7.70 1.74
C ALA A 36 -8.32 6.36 1.09
N ASN A 37 -7.80 5.25 1.62
CA ASN A 37 -8.12 3.90 1.18
C ASN A 37 -9.49 3.42 1.64
N ALA A 38 -9.89 3.71 2.87
CA ALA A 38 -11.23 3.41 3.36
C ALA A 38 -12.31 4.05 2.46
N GLY A 39 -12.17 5.35 2.15
CA GLY A 39 -13.11 6.03 1.25
C GLY A 39 -13.10 5.48 -0.18
N TYR A 40 -11.94 5.08 -0.69
CA TYR A 40 -11.87 4.40 -2.00
C TYR A 40 -12.56 3.04 -1.98
N TYR A 41 -12.36 2.25 -0.93
CA TYR A 41 -12.92 0.92 -0.79
C TYR A 41 -14.45 0.95 -0.71
N GLU A 42 -15.01 1.82 0.13
CA GLU A 42 -16.45 2.04 0.25
C GLU A 42 -17.05 2.52 -1.07
N GLY A 43 -16.46 3.54 -1.69
CA GLY A 43 -16.93 4.06 -2.97
C GLY A 43 -16.79 3.06 -4.14
N TYR A 44 -15.83 2.13 -4.07
CA TYR A 44 -15.71 1.05 -5.06
C TYR A 44 -16.85 0.04 -4.92
N ILE A 45 -17.19 -0.33 -3.68
CA ILE A 45 -18.32 -1.24 -3.43
C ILE A 45 -19.64 -0.59 -3.85
N GLU A 46 -19.86 0.68 -3.51
CA GLU A 46 -21.07 1.41 -3.89
C GLU A 46 -21.22 1.48 -5.43
N LYS A 47 -20.11 1.74 -6.14
CA LYS A 47 -20.13 1.90 -7.60
C LYS A 47 -20.21 0.58 -8.37
N TYR A 48 -19.53 -0.46 -7.91
CA TYR A 48 -19.38 -1.71 -8.67
C TYR A 48 -20.14 -2.89 -8.06
N GLY A 49 -20.75 -2.73 -6.88
CA GLY A 49 -21.46 -3.79 -6.16
C GLY A 49 -20.56 -4.92 -5.66
N GLN A 50 -19.23 -4.76 -5.73
CA GLN A 50 -18.26 -5.78 -5.37
C GLN A 50 -17.00 -5.16 -4.78
N ARG A 51 -16.24 -5.98 -4.04
CA ARG A 51 -14.95 -5.58 -3.47
C ARG A 51 -13.89 -5.43 -4.58
N PRO A 52 -12.87 -4.57 -4.41
CA PRO A 52 -11.78 -4.42 -5.38
C PRO A 52 -10.88 -5.66 -5.39
N TYR A 53 -11.16 -6.62 -6.27
CA TYR A 53 -10.38 -7.86 -6.41
C TYR A 53 -9.22 -7.70 -7.40
N ASN A 54 -7.99 -8.00 -6.98
CA ASN A 54 -6.78 -7.88 -7.79
C ASN A 54 -6.55 -6.47 -8.34
N VAL A 55 -7.01 -5.45 -7.62
CA VAL A 55 -6.85 -4.04 -7.98
C VAL A 55 -5.70 -3.45 -7.17
N GLU A 56 -4.88 -2.63 -7.82
CA GLU A 56 -3.94 -1.75 -7.12
C GLU A 56 -4.44 -0.32 -7.06
N LYS A 57 -4.21 0.32 -5.91
CA LYS A 57 -4.45 1.74 -5.71
C LYS A 57 -3.16 2.42 -5.27
N ILE A 58 -2.77 3.45 -6.02
CA ILE A 58 -1.56 4.23 -5.75
C ILE A 58 -1.93 5.57 -5.14
N TYR A 59 -1.26 5.92 -4.04
CA TYR A 59 -1.36 7.20 -3.34
C TYR A 59 -0.02 7.92 -3.45
N THR A 60 -0.05 9.19 -3.84
CA THR A 60 1.16 9.99 -4.00
C THR A 60 1.25 10.97 -2.84
N GLY A 61 2.29 10.83 -2.02
CA GLY A 61 2.68 11.84 -1.05
C GLY A 61 3.73 12.80 -1.63
N ASN A 62 4.30 13.63 -0.76
CA ASN A 62 5.28 14.64 -1.16
C ASN A 62 6.57 14.03 -1.73
N SER A 63 7.14 13.05 -1.02
CA SER A 63 8.42 12.41 -1.38
C SER A 63 8.30 10.92 -1.71
N LEU A 64 7.20 10.28 -1.30
CA LEU A 64 6.98 8.84 -1.43
C LEU A 64 5.66 8.56 -2.15
N LYS A 65 5.64 7.45 -2.89
CA LYS A 65 4.43 6.85 -3.45
C LYS A 65 4.12 5.59 -2.66
N TYR A 66 2.85 5.41 -2.32
CA TYR A 66 2.33 4.27 -1.58
C TYR A 66 1.39 3.50 -2.48
N LYS A 67 1.38 2.18 -2.36
CA LYS A 67 0.51 1.31 -3.15
C LYS A 67 -0.13 0.29 -2.23
N ILE A 68 -1.44 0.14 -2.36
CA ILE A 68 -2.23 -0.89 -1.72
C ILE A 68 -2.69 -1.82 -2.83
N PHE A 69 -2.32 -3.09 -2.74
CA PHE A 69 -2.75 -4.13 -3.67
C PHE A 69 -3.72 -5.07 -2.95
N TYR A 70 -4.92 -5.19 -3.51
CA TYR A 70 -5.96 -6.05 -2.98
C TYR A 70 -5.88 -7.42 -3.64
N LYS A 71 -5.21 -8.36 -3.01
CA LYS A 71 -5.00 -9.69 -3.54
C LYS A 71 -6.14 -10.62 -3.15
N THR A 72 -6.75 -11.28 -4.11
CA THR A 72 -7.74 -12.33 -3.83
C THR A 72 -7.01 -13.59 -3.39
N VAL A 73 -7.35 -14.14 -2.22
CA VAL A 73 -6.65 -15.31 -1.66
C VAL A 73 -7.58 -16.50 -1.52
N GLY A 74 -7.38 -17.50 -2.40
CA GLY A 74 -7.97 -18.83 -2.34
C GLY A 74 -9.48 -18.88 -2.63
N ALA A 75 -10.30 -18.33 -1.72
CA ALA A 75 -11.76 -18.39 -1.78
C ALA A 75 -12.37 -17.05 -2.23
N PRO A 76 -13.49 -17.08 -2.98
CA PRO A 76 -14.24 -15.87 -3.30
C PRO A 76 -14.69 -15.16 -2.01
N GLY A 77 -14.36 -13.88 -1.89
CA GLY A 77 -14.69 -13.04 -0.74
C GLY A 77 -13.54 -12.71 0.20
N ARG A 78 -12.42 -13.45 0.16
CA ARG A 78 -11.24 -13.16 1.00
C ARG A 78 -10.21 -12.35 0.24
N ILE A 79 -9.91 -11.16 0.78
CA ILE A 79 -8.93 -10.23 0.22
C ILE A 79 -7.85 -10.00 1.25
N GLU A 80 -6.61 -10.06 0.83
CA GLU A 80 -5.46 -9.60 1.61
C GLU A 80 -4.94 -8.29 1.00
N GLU A 81 -4.66 -7.32 1.88
CA GLU A 81 -4.05 -6.07 1.47
C GLU A 81 -2.53 -6.19 1.56
N GLU A 82 -1.86 -6.05 0.42
CA GLU A 82 -0.40 -5.95 0.38
C GLU A 82 0.00 -4.48 0.21
N TYR A 83 0.84 -3.99 1.13
CA TYR A 83 1.30 -2.60 1.14
C TYR A 83 2.69 -2.47 0.55
N TYR A 84 2.86 -1.46 -0.31
CA TYR A 84 4.13 -1.16 -0.95
C TYR A 84 4.42 0.34 -0.87
N THR A 85 5.71 0.69 -0.84
CA THR A 85 6.18 2.07 -0.93
C THR A 85 7.33 2.18 -1.92
N LYS A 86 7.48 3.34 -2.55
CA LYS A 86 8.65 3.69 -3.35
C LYS A 86 8.95 5.19 -3.26
N ILE A 87 10.19 5.55 -3.57
CA ILE A 87 10.60 6.94 -3.74
C ILE A 87 9.92 7.52 -4.99
N LYS A 88 9.50 8.79 -4.92
CA LYS A 88 8.78 9.46 -6.00
C LYS A 88 9.61 9.66 -7.25
#